data_AF-A0A954FQZ6-F1
#
_entry.id   AF-A0A954FQZ6-F1
#
_cell.length_a   1.000
_cell.length_b   1.000
_cell.length_c   1.000
_cell.angle_alpha   90.00
_cell.angle_beta   90.00
_cell.angle_gamma   90.00
#
_symmetry.space_group_name_H-M   'P 1'
#
loop_
_entity.id
_entity.type
_entity.pdbx_description
1 polymer ?
#
loop_
_entity_poly.entity_id
_entity_poly.type
_entity_poly.pdbx_seq_one_letter_code
_entity_poly.pdbx_strand_id
1 'polypeptide(L)'
;MGICDSCHSGCCRSFAVPISGADIHRFTHHENKAFWDFACRWEDSEGLISRNLAPHFFFADDPAVPFVICLKHIPSVSFPGTTKCRFLTECVPDEEHPKGLGRCGIYGSRPHTCRSFPAKLNDSNELAILYDIPSNGRNGEAAYDLCPRQWNASDLEPNDTIQSLVLAQYEMTFFRKIAAIWNQTPGEWNHFPEFIDIIYSNRITSGPRVAADSEPLRKAA
;
A
#
# COMPACT_ATOMS: atom_id res chain seq x y z
N MET A 1 3.66 4.09 -22.10
CA MET A 1 2.24 4.26 -21.74
C MET A 1 1.84 3.02 -20.98
N GLY A 2 1.49 3.18 -19.70
CA GLY A 2 0.98 2.08 -18.89
C GLY A 2 -0.48 1.79 -19.26
N ILE A 3 -0.91 0.54 -19.08
CA ILE A 3 -2.29 0.10 -19.36
C ILE A 3 -3.35 0.86 -18.53
N CYS A 4 -2.94 1.49 -17.43
CA CYS A 4 -3.82 2.35 -16.64
C CYS A 4 -3.97 3.78 -17.18
N ASP A 5 -3.17 4.20 -18.16
CA ASP A 5 -3.15 5.60 -18.64
C ASP A 5 -4.46 5.99 -19.37
N SER A 6 -5.19 5.00 -19.89
CA SER A 6 -6.52 5.16 -20.51
C SER A 6 -7.65 4.46 -19.72
N CYS A 7 -7.38 4.06 -18.47
CA CYS A 7 -8.33 3.32 -17.65
C CYS A 7 -9.14 4.25 -16.73
N HIS A 8 -10.43 3.97 -16.56
CA HIS A 8 -11.30 4.66 -15.60
C HIS A 8 -10.96 4.37 -14.12
N SER A 9 -9.95 3.53 -13.86
CA SER A 9 -9.39 3.21 -12.54
C SER A 9 -10.37 2.57 -11.56
N GLY A 10 -11.18 1.62 -12.02
CA GLY A 10 -12.08 0.82 -11.18
C GLY A 10 -11.42 0.17 -9.96
N CYS A 11 -10.17 -0.30 -10.10
CA CYS A 11 -9.43 -0.88 -8.97
C CYS A 11 -9.22 0.12 -7.81
N CYS A 12 -9.03 1.41 -8.11
CA CYS A 12 -8.92 2.46 -7.09
C CYS A 12 -10.26 2.78 -6.39
N ARG A 13 -11.37 2.30 -6.92
CA ARG A 13 -12.72 2.45 -6.34
C ARG A 13 -13.14 1.19 -5.58
N SER A 14 -12.75 0.04 -6.09
CA SER A 14 -13.22 -1.25 -5.60
C SER A 14 -12.40 -1.79 -4.44
N PHE A 15 -11.08 -1.58 -4.42
CA PHE A 15 -10.22 -2.21 -3.43
C PHE A 15 -9.81 -1.25 -2.32
N ALA A 16 -9.93 -1.72 -1.07
CA ALA A 16 -9.15 -1.16 0.03
C ALA A 16 -7.68 -1.52 -0.22
N VAL A 17 -6.80 -0.53 -0.18
CA VAL A 17 -5.37 -0.73 -0.47
C VAL A 17 -4.60 -0.74 0.84
N PRO A 18 -4.11 -1.90 1.31
CA PRO A 18 -3.24 -1.95 2.47
C PRO A 18 -1.96 -1.15 2.25
N ILE A 19 -1.58 -0.37 3.26
CA ILE A 19 -0.33 0.39 3.29
C ILE A 19 0.57 -0.14 4.38
N SER A 20 1.88 -0.13 4.14
CA SER A 20 2.88 -0.46 5.15
C SER A 20 3.22 0.74 6.02
N GLY A 21 3.93 0.53 7.11
CA GLY A 21 4.49 1.64 7.88
C GLY A 21 5.51 2.47 7.09
N ALA A 22 6.19 1.91 6.09
CA ALA A 22 7.08 2.66 5.20
C ALA A 22 6.28 3.63 4.31
N ASP A 23 5.11 3.21 3.83
CA ASP A 23 4.22 4.09 3.07
C ASP A 23 3.70 5.23 3.95
N ILE A 24 3.30 4.92 5.20
CA ILE A 24 2.87 5.91 6.18
C ILE A 24 3.99 6.94 6.41
N HIS A 25 5.19 6.48 6.77
CA HIS A 25 6.34 7.35 7.03
C HIS A 25 6.73 8.17 5.79
N ARG A 26 6.69 7.58 4.59
CA ARG A 26 6.95 8.32 3.35
C ARG A 26 5.96 9.46 3.15
N PHE A 27 4.66 9.18 3.29
CA PHE A 27 3.63 10.19 3.06
C PHE A 27 3.66 11.31 4.11
N THR A 28 3.97 10.99 5.37
CA THR A 28 4.07 12.01 6.42
C THR A 28 5.31 12.88 6.28
N HIS A 29 6.49 12.29 6.07
CA HIS A 29 7.76 13.04 6.10
C HIS A 29 8.25 13.56 4.76
N HIS A 30 8.06 12.80 3.68
CA HIS A 30 8.60 13.18 2.38
C HIS A 30 7.58 13.93 1.52
N GLU A 31 6.29 13.65 1.72
CA GLU A 31 5.20 14.30 0.97
C GLU A 31 4.38 15.29 1.80
N ASN A 32 4.76 15.48 3.07
CA ASN A 32 4.17 16.42 4.01
C ASN A 32 2.63 16.32 4.09
N LYS A 33 2.10 15.08 4.14
CA LYS A 33 0.67 14.81 4.26
C LYS A 33 0.32 14.44 5.69
N ALA A 34 -0.78 14.97 6.22
CA ALA A 34 -1.29 14.51 7.50
C ALA A 34 -1.79 13.06 7.37
N PHE A 35 -1.47 12.21 8.35
CA PHE A 35 -1.89 10.81 8.36
C PHE A 35 -3.40 10.63 8.11
N TRP A 36 -4.21 11.46 8.78
CA TRP A 36 -5.67 11.45 8.72
C TRP A 36 -6.26 11.80 7.35
N ASP A 37 -5.45 12.45 6.50
CA ASP A 37 -5.86 12.75 5.14
C ASP A 37 -5.85 11.48 4.30
N PHE A 38 -4.83 10.64 4.41
CA PHE A 38 -4.61 9.56 3.43
C PHE A 38 -4.86 8.15 3.96
N ALA A 39 -4.85 7.94 5.28
CA ALA A 39 -5.00 6.61 5.86
C ALA A 39 -6.30 6.48 6.66
N CYS A 40 -6.83 5.26 6.70
CA CYS A 40 -7.87 4.85 7.64
C CYS A 40 -7.70 3.37 7.99
N ARG A 41 -8.34 2.94 9.08
CA ARG A 41 -8.45 1.52 9.44
C ARG A 41 -9.71 0.92 8.82
N TRP A 42 -9.59 -0.20 8.15
CA TRP A 42 -10.71 -0.99 7.63
C TRP A 42 -10.87 -2.23 8.48
N GLU A 43 -12.09 -2.50 8.94
CA GLU A 43 -12.41 -3.78 9.56
C GLU A 43 -12.15 -4.90 8.54
N ASP A 44 -11.52 -5.97 9.00
CA ASP A 44 -11.14 -7.11 8.17
C ASP A 44 -11.42 -8.44 8.90
N SER A 45 -12.61 -8.55 9.51
CA SER A 45 -13.06 -9.73 10.26
C SER A 45 -13.04 -11.02 9.43
N GLU A 46 -13.22 -10.91 8.11
CA GLU A 46 -13.19 -12.04 7.17
C GLU A 46 -11.82 -12.28 6.51
N GLY A 47 -10.82 -11.43 6.76
CA GLY A 47 -9.49 -11.56 6.16
C GLY A 47 -9.41 -11.25 4.66
N LEU A 48 -10.44 -10.63 4.08
CA LEU A 48 -10.56 -10.37 2.65
C LEU A 48 -9.63 -9.25 2.16
N ILE A 49 -9.28 -8.31 3.05
CA ILE A 49 -8.37 -7.19 2.79
C ILE A 49 -6.92 -7.62 3.05
N SER A 50 -6.65 -8.22 4.21
CA SER A 50 -5.31 -8.67 4.59
C SER A 50 -4.75 -9.72 3.64
N ARG A 51 -5.58 -10.70 3.23
CA ARG A 51 -5.22 -11.84 2.37
C ARG A 51 -3.90 -12.51 2.78
N ASN A 52 -3.66 -12.67 4.07
CA ASN A 52 -2.42 -13.19 4.67
C ASN A 52 -1.14 -12.39 4.35
N LEU A 53 -1.27 -11.22 3.72
CA LEU A 53 -0.16 -10.31 3.40
C LEU A 53 -0.09 -9.20 4.45
N ALA A 54 -1.09 -8.31 4.49
CA ALA A 54 -1.11 -7.19 5.42
C ALA A 54 -1.46 -7.66 6.85
N PRO A 55 -0.84 -7.10 7.89
CA PRO A 55 -1.13 -7.51 9.27
C PRO A 55 -2.43 -6.89 9.80
N HIS A 56 -3.02 -7.57 10.77
CA HIS A 56 -4.11 -7.02 11.58
C HIS A 56 -3.58 -6.22 12.77
N PHE A 57 -4.20 -5.08 13.01
CA PHE A 57 -4.03 -4.24 14.19
C PHE A 57 -5.34 -4.25 15.00
N PHE A 58 -5.23 -4.33 16.32
CA PHE A 58 -6.33 -4.14 17.25
C PHE A 58 -6.19 -2.77 17.92
N PHE A 59 -7.27 -2.17 18.37
CA PHE A 59 -7.26 -0.84 18.99
C PHE A 59 -8.02 -0.85 20.31
N ALA A 60 -7.68 0.06 21.22
CA ALA A 60 -8.29 0.11 22.56
C ALA A 60 -9.81 0.32 22.53
N ASP A 61 -10.30 1.05 21.53
CA ASP A 61 -11.71 1.36 21.35
C ASP A 61 -12.52 0.21 20.74
N ASP A 62 -11.87 -0.73 20.05
CA ASP A 62 -12.46 -1.99 19.62
C ASP A 62 -11.41 -3.12 19.60
N PRO A 63 -11.16 -3.78 20.75
CA PRO A 63 -10.04 -4.70 20.90
C PRO A 63 -10.28 -6.08 20.28
N ALA A 64 -11.53 -6.40 19.90
CA ALA A 64 -11.89 -7.68 19.31
C ALA A 64 -11.92 -7.64 17.77
N VAL A 65 -12.08 -6.45 17.19
CA VAL A 65 -12.17 -6.28 15.74
C VAL A 65 -10.78 -6.17 15.12
N PRO A 66 -10.42 -7.03 14.15
CA PRO A 66 -9.17 -6.90 13.42
C PRO A 66 -9.28 -5.80 12.36
N PHE A 67 -8.31 -4.90 12.34
CA PHE A 67 -8.23 -3.83 11.34
C PHE A 67 -7.00 -3.94 10.45
N VAL A 68 -7.14 -3.58 9.18
CA VAL A 68 -6.02 -3.35 8.25
C VAL A 68 -5.92 -1.86 7.96
N ILE A 69 -4.71 -1.31 8.04
CA ILE A 69 -4.46 0.10 7.69
C ILE A 69 -4.37 0.24 6.18
N CYS A 70 -5.27 1.05 5.61
CA CYS A 70 -5.40 1.21 4.17
C CYS A 70 -5.41 2.68 3.74
N LEU A 71 -5.22 2.91 2.44
CA LEU A 71 -5.54 4.19 1.83
C LEU A 71 -7.03 4.52 2.00
N LYS A 72 -7.30 5.77 2.36
CA LYS A 72 -8.63 6.29 2.62
C LYS A 72 -9.44 6.37 1.33
N HIS A 73 -10.69 5.93 1.41
CA HIS A 73 -11.70 6.19 0.40
C HIS A 73 -12.51 7.45 0.75
N ILE A 74 -12.91 8.21 -0.27
CA ILE A 74 -13.77 9.39 -0.17
C ILE A 74 -14.94 9.26 -1.15
N PRO A 75 -16.07 9.93 -0.92
CA PRO A 75 -17.15 10.00 -1.92
C PRO A 75 -16.65 10.50 -3.27
N SER A 76 -17.12 9.87 -4.36
CA SER A 76 -16.85 10.34 -5.71
C SER A 76 -17.78 11.49 -6.07
N VAL A 77 -17.21 12.54 -6.66
CA VAL A 77 -17.99 13.64 -7.24
C VAL A 77 -18.49 13.27 -8.64
N SER A 78 -17.68 12.52 -9.39
CA SER A 78 -17.98 12.15 -10.78
C SER A 78 -19.00 11.02 -10.88
N PHE A 79 -19.10 10.19 -9.85
CA PHE A 79 -20.01 9.04 -9.78
C PHE A 79 -20.76 9.07 -8.42
N PRO A 80 -21.83 9.87 -8.29
CA PRO A 80 -22.57 10.01 -7.03
C PRO A 80 -23.05 8.67 -6.46
N GLY A 81 -22.97 8.51 -5.15
CA GLY A 81 -23.30 7.24 -4.46
C GLY A 81 -22.11 6.27 -4.32
N THR A 82 -21.01 6.54 -5.03
CA THR A 82 -19.80 5.70 -4.95
C THR A 82 -18.68 6.30 -4.12
N THR A 83 -17.69 5.47 -3.80
CA THR A 83 -16.44 5.91 -3.17
C THR A 83 -15.23 5.61 -4.06
N LYS A 84 -14.15 6.36 -3.85
CA LYS A 84 -12.86 6.18 -4.52
C LYS A 84 -11.71 6.36 -3.54
N CYS A 85 -10.56 5.77 -3.84
CA CYS A 85 -9.29 6.14 -3.20
C CYS A 85 -9.10 7.65 -3.29
N ARG A 86 -8.72 8.30 -2.18
CA ARG A 86 -8.54 9.76 -2.10
C ARG A 86 -7.57 10.32 -3.14
N PHE A 87 -6.60 9.52 -3.56
CA PHE A 87 -5.63 9.93 -4.57
C PHE A 87 -6.11 9.73 -6.02
N LEU A 88 -7.33 9.22 -6.24
CA LEU A 88 -7.89 9.10 -7.58
C LEU A 88 -8.43 10.46 -8.06
N THR A 89 -7.78 11.01 -9.07
CA THR A 89 -8.33 12.09 -9.89
C THR A 89 -9.20 11.47 -10.96
N GLU A 90 -10.40 12.00 -11.15
CA GLU A 90 -11.42 11.45 -12.05
C GLU A 90 -11.77 12.48 -13.11
N CYS A 91 -11.95 12.03 -14.34
CA CYS A 91 -12.65 12.75 -15.38
C CYS A 91 -14.01 12.06 -15.61
N VAL A 92 -15.06 12.86 -15.79
CA VAL A 92 -16.39 12.36 -16.15
C VAL A 92 -16.33 11.65 -17.51
N PRO A 93 -17.21 10.66 -17.76
CA PRO A 93 -17.34 10.04 -19.07
C PRO A 93 -17.62 11.06 -20.18
N ASP A 94 -16.99 10.85 -21.34
CA ASP A 94 -17.21 11.61 -22.57
C ASP A 94 -17.21 10.67 -23.80
N GLU A 95 -17.33 11.22 -25.01
CA GLU A 95 -17.37 10.41 -26.25
C GLU A 95 -16.07 9.63 -26.50
N GLU A 96 -14.93 10.15 -26.08
CA GLU A 96 -13.62 9.51 -26.24
C GLU A 96 -13.38 8.46 -25.14
N HIS A 97 -13.90 8.72 -23.95
CA HIS A 97 -13.75 7.93 -22.73
C HIS A 97 -15.13 7.63 -22.12
N PRO A 98 -15.88 6.66 -22.67
CA PRO A 98 -17.26 6.38 -22.24
C PRO A 98 -17.38 5.85 -20.81
N LYS A 99 -16.26 5.47 -20.17
CA LYS A 99 -16.20 5.12 -18.73
C LYS A 99 -15.52 6.19 -17.87
N GLY A 100 -15.13 7.32 -18.47
CA GLY A 100 -14.28 8.34 -17.86
C GLY A 100 -12.82 7.91 -17.79
N LEU A 101 -11.98 8.81 -17.26
CA LEU A 101 -10.56 8.56 -17.02
C LEU A 101 -10.23 8.67 -15.54
N GLY A 102 -9.28 7.86 -15.09
CA GLY A 102 -8.75 7.92 -13.75
C GLY A 102 -7.24 8.11 -13.76
N ARG A 103 -6.74 9.04 -12.95
CA ARG A 103 -5.29 9.24 -12.75
C ARG A 103 -4.94 9.23 -11.28
N CYS A 104 -3.89 8.48 -10.92
CA CYS A 104 -3.37 8.50 -9.57
C CYS A 104 -2.57 9.78 -9.31
N GLY A 105 -2.99 10.58 -8.33
CA GLY A 105 -2.31 11.82 -7.92
C GLY A 105 -0.97 11.60 -7.22
N ILE A 106 -0.63 10.36 -6.87
CA ILE A 106 0.64 9.96 -6.25
C ILE A 106 1.38 8.92 -7.10
N TYR A 107 1.24 8.94 -8.43
CA TYR A 107 1.72 7.85 -9.31
C TYR A 107 3.17 7.38 -9.04
N GLY A 108 4.10 8.33 -8.85
CA GLY A 108 5.52 8.06 -8.58
C GLY A 108 5.81 7.56 -7.15
N SER A 109 4.89 7.78 -6.21
CA SER A 109 5.01 7.40 -4.81
C SER A 109 3.89 6.47 -4.34
N ARG A 110 3.23 5.79 -5.29
CA ARG A 110 2.21 4.77 -4.98
C ARG A 110 2.78 3.73 -4.03
N PRO A 111 1.98 3.20 -3.08
CA PRO A 111 2.37 2.04 -2.29
C PRO A 111 2.76 0.87 -3.19
N HIS A 112 3.71 0.04 -2.75
CA HIS A 112 4.12 -1.13 -3.54
C HIS A 112 2.94 -2.07 -3.81
N THR A 113 1.98 -2.19 -2.90
CA THR A 113 0.71 -2.90 -3.13
C THR A 113 -0.04 -2.41 -4.38
N CYS A 114 -0.04 -1.11 -4.67
CA CYS A 114 -0.64 -0.56 -5.89
C CYS A 114 0.23 -0.78 -7.14
N ARG A 115 1.56 -0.75 -6.99
CA ARG A 115 2.49 -0.94 -8.12
C ARG A 115 2.52 -2.38 -8.60
N SER A 116 2.37 -3.31 -7.67
CA SER A 116 2.43 -4.74 -7.95
C SER A 116 1.11 -5.29 -8.46
N PHE A 117 -0.01 -4.59 -8.30
CA PHE A 117 -1.30 -5.06 -8.80
C PHE A 117 -1.29 -5.14 -10.34
N PRO A 118 -1.79 -6.24 -10.94
CA PRO A 118 -2.50 -7.38 -10.37
C PRO A 118 -1.62 -8.62 -10.22
N ALA A 119 -0.32 -8.48 -10.01
CA ALA A 119 0.55 -9.59 -9.71
C ALA A 119 0.63 -9.87 -8.20
N LYS A 120 0.99 -11.11 -7.87
CA LYS A 120 1.45 -11.56 -6.55
C LYS A 120 2.65 -12.47 -6.71
N LEU A 121 3.36 -12.73 -5.63
CA LEU A 121 4.32 -13.83 -5.60
C LEU A 121 3.58 -15.17 -5.50
N ASN A 122 4.17 -16.20 -6.10
CA ASN A 122 3.77 -17.59 -5.88
C ASN A 122 4.15 -18.05 -4.45
N ASP A 123 3.76 -19.27 -4.08
CA ASP A 123 3.96 -19.79 -2.73
C ASP A 123 5.44 -19.93 -2.33
N SER A 124 6.35 -20.10 -3.30
CA SER A 124 7.81 -20.12 -3.06
C SER A 124 8.44 -18.73 -2.95
N ASN A 125 7.69 -17.65 -3.23
CA ASN A 125 8.16 -16.26 -3.29
C ASN A 125 9.21 -15.98 -4.39
N GLU A 126 9.25 -16.80 -5.44
CA GLU A 126 10.26 -16.73 -6.50
C GLU A 126 9.71 -16.17 -7.82
N LEU A 127 8.41 -16.35 -8.08
CA LEU A 127 7.79 -15.99 -9.36
C LEU A 127 6.61 -15.04 -9.16
N ALA A 128 6.49 -14.07 -10.05
CA ALA A 128 5.29 -13.26 -10.18
C ALA A 128 4.21 -14.03 -10.95
N ILE A 129 3.00 -14.09 -10.38
CA ILE A 129 1.82 -14.66 -11.00
C ILE A 129 0.69 -13.64 -11.00
N LEU A 130 -0.13 -13.63 -12.05
CA LEU A 130 -1.27 -12.73 -12.15
C LEU A 130 -2.43 -13.22 -11.30
N TYR A 131 -3.12 -12.29 -10.63
CA TYR A 131 -4.44 -12.53 -10.09
C TYR A 131 -5.44 -12.73 -11.23
N ASP A 132 -6.39 -13.62 -10.99
CA ASP A 132 -7.63 -13.58 -11.74
C ASP A 132 -8.48 -12.42 -11.21
N ILE A 133 -8.63 -11.37 -12.03
CA ILE A 133 -9.33 -10.15 -11.65
C ILE A 133 -10.78 -10.27 -12.11
N PRO A 134 -11.77 -10.17 -11.21
CA PRO A 134 -13.16 -10.21 -11.62
C PRO A 134 -13.51 -9.02 -12.53
N SER A 135 -14.60 -9.11 -13.27
CA SER A 135 -15.07 -7.99 -14.12
C SER A 135 -15.53 -6.78 -13.30
N ASN A 136 -15.97 -7.00 -12.06
CA ASN A 136 -16.47 -5.97 -11.16
C ASN A 136 -15.99 -6.24 -9.73
N GLY A 137 -15.59 -5.19 -9.01
CA GLY A 137 -14.97 -5.32 -7.70
C GLY A 137 -15.88 -5.01 -6.50
N ARG A 138 -17.07 -4.41 -6.71
CA ARG A 138 -18.08 -4.09 -5.68
C ARG A 138 -19.46 -3.97 -6.31
N ASN A 139 -20.49 -4.48 -5.62
CA ASN A 139 -21.93 -4.31 -5.92
C ASN A 139 -22.28 -3.53 -7.19
N GLY A 140 -22.41 -4.23 -8.32
CA GLY A 140 -23.28 -3.92 -9.48
C GLY A 140 -23.17 -2.57 -10.21
N GLU A 141 -22.50 -1.56 -9.67
CA GLU A 141 -22.39 -0.24 -10.29
C GLU A 141 -21.23 -0.23 -11.28
N ALA A 142 -21.46 0.35 -12.46
CA ALA A 142 -20.47 0.43 -13.53
C ALA A 142 -19.19 1.18 -13.13
N ALA A 143 -19.26 2.06 -12.12
CA ALA A 143 -18.10 2.74 -11.57
C ALA A 143 -17.09 1.76 -10.93
N TYR A 144 -17.54 0.58 -10.49
CA TYR A 144 -16.69 -0.45 -9.87
C TYR A 144 -16.27 -1.56 -10.83
N ASP A 145 -16.64 -1.44 -12.12
CA ASP A 145 -16.10 -2.29 -13.16
C ASP A 145 -14.58 -2.22 -13.14
N LEU A 146 -13.92 -3.35 -13.27
CA LEU A 146 -12.47 -3.38 -13.25
C LEU A 146 -11.93 -3.21 -14.67
N CYS A 147 -10.89 -3.96 -15.02
CA CYS A 147 -10.16 -3.74 -16.26
C CYS A 147 -11.06 -4.08 -17.46
N PRO A 148 -11.01 -3.28 -18.55
CA PRO A 148 -11.84 -3.51 -19.73
C PRO A 148 -11.50 -4.81 -20.46
N ARG A 149 -10.31 -5.36 -20.22
CA ARG A 149 -9.88 -6.69 -20.63
C ARG A 149 -9.07 -7.36 -19.53
N GLN A 150 -8.96 -8.68 -19.60
CA GLN A 150 -8.08 -9.46 -18.72
C GLN A 150 -6.60 -9.15 -19.03
N TRP A 151 -5.77 -9.15 -17.97
CA TRP A 151 -4.34 -8.89 -18.06
C TRP A 151 -3.59 -10.19 -18.39
N ASN A 152 -2.46 -10.06 -19.08
CA ASN A 152 -1.54 -11.16 -19.37
C ASN A 152 -0.10 -10.75 -19.02
N ALA A 153 0.85 -11.70 -19.05
CA ALA A 153 2.21 -11.44 -18.59
C ALA A 153 2.94 -10.34 -19.39
N SER A 154 2.59 -10.12 -20.65
CA SER A 154 3.20 -9.07 -21.49
C SER A 154 2.73 -7.65 -21.14
N ASP A 155 1.68 -7.53 -20.33
CA ASP A 155 1.15 -6.26 -19.84
C ASP A 155 1.99 -5.66 -18.70
N LEU A 156 2.89 -6.46 -18.12
CA LEU A 156 3.72 -6.10 -16.98
C LEU A 156 5.18 -5.95 -17.38
N GLU A 157 5.85 -4.94 -16.85
CA GLU A 157 7.31 -4.90 -16.89
C GLU A 157 7.84 -5.88 -15.82
N PRO A 158 8.59 -6.94 -16.20
CA PRO A 158 8.93 -8.02 -15.27
C PRO A 158 9.78 -7.59 -14.07
N ASN A 159 10.79 -6.76 -14.26
CA ASN A 159 11.72 -6.31 -13.22
C ASN A 159 11.05 -5.34 -12.24
N ASP A 160 10.32 -4.35 -12.74
CA ASP A 160 9.59 -3.38 -11.92
C ASP A 160 8.51 -4.08 -11.08
N THR A 161 7.84 -5.08 -11.69
CA THR A 161 6.82 -5.89 -11.03
C THR A 161 7.44 -6.72 -9.91
N ILE A 162 8.50 -7.49 -10.19
CA ILE A 162 9.17 -8.33 -9.18
C ILE A 162 9.76 -7.46 -8.07
N GLN A 163 10.43 -6.35 -8.40
CA GLN A 163 10.97 -5.43 -7.42
C GLN A 163 9.87 -4.90 -6.49
N SER A 164 8.73 -4.48 -7.05
CA SER A 164 7.60 -3.99 -6.24
C SER A 164 6.99 -5.09 -5.37
N LEU A 165 6.89 -6.31 -5.87
CA LEU A 165 6.39 -7.47 -5.12
C LEU A 165 7.28 -7.83 -3.95
N VAL A 166 8.60 -7.92 -4.16
CA VAL A 166 9.59 -8.22 -3.12
C VAL A 166 9.58 -7.14 -2.05
N LEU A 167 9.57 -5.86 -2.45
CA LEU A 167 9.48 -4.75 -1.51
C LEU A 167 8.16 -4.76 -0.72
N ALA A 168 7.02 -5.00 -1.37
CA ALA A 168 5.74 -5.12 -0.68
C ALA A 168 5.75 -6.25 0.36
N GLN A 169 6.27 -7.43 0.00
CA GLN A 169 6.36 -8.57 0.90
C GLN A 169 7.29 -8.29 2.08
N TYR A 170 8.46 -7.73 1.82
CA TYR A 170 9.43 -7.37 2.85
C TYR A 170 8.83 -6.36 3.84
N GLU A 171 8.22 -5.29 3.35
CA GLU A 171 7.60 -4.26 4.18
C GLU A 171 6.41 -4.80 4.98
N MET A 172 5.54 -5.59 4.38
CA MET A 172 4.40 -6.19 5.10
C MET A 172 4.84 -7.21 6.15
N THR A 173 5.93 -7.94 5.89
CA THR A 173 6.54 -8.86 6.87
C THR A 173 7.10 -8.09 8.06
N PHE A 174 7.80 -6.98 7.82
CA PHE A 174 8.28 -6.12 8.89
C PHE A 174 7.12 -5.48 9.65
N PHE A 175 6.10 -5.00 8.94
CA PHE A 175 4.92 -4.38 9.52
C PHE A 175 4.12 -5.36 10.39
N ARG A 176 4.13 -6.65 10.07
CA ARG A 176 3.57 -7.71 10.93
C ARG A 176 4.28 -7.84 12.28
N LYS A 177 5.60 -7.64 12.32
CA LYS A 177 6.35 -7.60 13.59
C LYS A 177 5.96 -6.37 14.41
N ILE A 178 5.74 -5.23 13.75
CA ILE A 178 5.25 -4.01 14.39
C ILE A 178 3.84 -4.20 14.93
N ALA A 179 2.95 -4.81 14.17
CA ALA A 179 1.60 -5.16 14.61
C ALA A 179 1.63 -6.07 15.83
N ALA A 180 2.52 -7.07 15.87
CA ALA A 180 2.68 -7.94 17.04
C ALA A 180 3.12 -7.16 18.29
N ILE A 181 3.92 -6.10 18.16
CA ILE A 181 4.30 -5.22 19.29
C ILE A 181 3.11 -4.38 19.73
N TRP A 182 2.44 -3.70 18.78
CA TRP A 182 1.26 -2.89 19.06
C TRP A 182 0.15 -3.70 19.75
N ASN A 183 -0.12 -4.91 19.25
CA ASN A 183 -1.21 -5.76 19.71
C ASN A 183 -0.98 -6.37 21.11
N GLN A 184 0.22 -6.26 21.70
CA GLN A 184 0.45 -6.67 23.10
C GLN A 184 -0.29 -5.76 24.08
N THR A 185 -0.40 -4.47 23.76
CA THR A 185 -1.16 -3.48 24.53
C THR A 185 -1.73 -2.47 23.54
N PRO A 186 -2.85 -2.81 22.87
CA PRO A 186 -3.47 -1.96 21.86
C PRO A 186 -3.70 -0.54 22.38
N GLY A 187 -3.18 0.46 21.67
CA GLY A 187 -3.40 1.86 21.98
C GLY A 187 -4.65 2.44 21.32
N GLU A 188 -4.93 3.69 21.66
CA GLU A 188 -5.93 4.51 20.95
C GLU A 188 -5.50 4.75 19.49
N TRP A 189 -6.47 4.79 18.58
CA TRP A 189 -6.23 5.09 17.16
C TRP A 189 -5.45 6.39 16.94
N ASN A 190 -5.71 7.40 17.77
CA ASN A 190 -5.04 8.71 17.69
C ASN A 190 -3.52 8.65 17.96
N HIS A 191 -3.03 7.64 18.69
CA HIS A 191 -1.61 7.47 18.97
C HIS A 191 -0.89 6.60 17.93
N PHE A 192 -1.64 5.95 17.02
CA PHE A 192 -1.07 5.07 16.02
C PHE A 192 -0.03 5.74 15.10
N PRO A 193 -0.24 6.98 14.60
CA PRO A 193 0.73 7.60 13.70
C PRO A 193 2.07 7.88 14.38
N GLU A 194 2.04 8.35 15.63
CA GLU A 194 3.24 8.59 16.43
C GLU A 194 4.01 7.29 16.70
N PHE A 195 3.28 6.22 17.03
CA PHE A 195 3.87 4.90 17.22
C PHE A 195 4.61 4.40 15.95
N ILE A 196 4.00 4.54 14.77
CA ILE A 196 4.64 4.18 13.50
C ILE A 196 5.85 5.07 13.24
N ASP A 197 5.73 6.37 13.49
CA ASP A 197 6.80 7.33 13.25
C ASP A 197 8.06 7.02 14.05
N ILE A 198 7.92 6.73 15.34
CA ILE A 198 9.04 6.37 16.23
C ILE A 198 9.82 5.18 15.66
N ILE A 199 9.13 4.15 15.15
CA ILE A 199 9.78 2.94 14.64
C ILE A 199 10.48 3.21 13.31
N TYR A 200 9.82 3.89 12.37
CA TYR A 200 10.36 4.10 11.03
C TYR A 200 11.43 5.20 10.97
N SER A 201 11.36 6.21 11.83
CA SER A 201 12.41 7.22 12.00
C SER A 201 13.72 6.63 12.51
N ASN A 202 13.66 5.52 13.26
CA ASN A 202 14.83 4.84 13.83
C ASN A 202 15.22 3.56 13.08
N ARG A 203 14.70 3.36 11.86
CA ARG A 203 14.88 2.11 11.10
C ARG A 203 16.32 1.90 10.62
N ILE A 204 17.05 2.98 10.37
CA ILE A 204 18.47 2.95 9.98
C ILE A 204 19.27 3.58 11.11
N THR A 205 20.08 2.77 11.79
CA THR A 205 20.99 3.23 12.83
C THR A 205 22.42 3.22 12.32
N SER A 206 23.21 4.22 12.70
CA SER A 206 24.66 4.14 12.51
C SER A 206 25.20 3.05 13.45
N GLY A 207 25.89 2.05 12.90
CA GLY A 207 26.58 1.05 13.70
C GLY A 207 27.63 1.69 14.62
N PRO A 208 28.15 0.96 15.62
CA PRO A 208 29.26 1.45 16.42
C PRO A 208 30.40 1.88 15.48
N ARG A 209 30.85 3.12 15.63
CA ARG A 209 32.04 3.65 14.99
C ARG A 209 33.18 2.75 15.44
N VAL A 210 33.65 1.85 14.59
CA VAL A 210 34.87 1.08 14.88
C VAL A 210 35.94 2.13 15.11
N ALA A 211 36.39 2.26 16.36
CA ALA A 211 37.51 3.13 16.70
C ALA A 211 38.66 2.67 15.80
N ALA A 212 39.19 3.58 15.00
CA ALA A 212 40.36 3.31 14.19
C ALA A 212 41.49 2.97 15.18
N ASP A 213 41.76 1.67 15.31
CA ASP A 213 42.84 1.19 16.15
C ASP A 213 44.14 1.80 15.69
N SER A 214 44.83 2.37 16.68
CA SER A 214 46.14 2.99 16.63
C SER A 214 47.13 2.17 15.81
N GLU A 215 47.70 2.81 14.80
CA GLU A 215 48.84 2.37 14.02
C GLU A 215 50.02 1.99 14.96
N PRO A 216 50.57 0.76 14.91
CA PRO A 216 51.71 0.42 15.72
C PRO A 216 52.98 1.05 15.16
N LEU A 217 53.63 1.88 15.98
CA LEU A 217 55.00 2.38 15.85
C LEU A 217 55.93 1.31 15.25
N ARG A 218 56.32 1.48 13.99
CA ARG A 218 57.47 0.78 13.42
C ARG A 218 58.73 1.25 14.16
N LYS A 219 59.33 0.34 14.93
CA LYS A 219 60.71 0.48 15.41
C LYS A 219 61.64 0.51 14.19
N ALA A 220 62.37 1.60 14.01
CA ALA A 220 63.52 1.64 13.13
C ALA A 220 64.67 0.88 13.79
N ALA A 221 65.24 -0.07 13.05
CA ALA A 221 66.57 -0.63 13.26
C ALA A 221 67.54 0.12 12.33
#